data_AF-A0A6J6FGQ3-F1
#
_entry.id   AF-A0A6J6FGQ3-F1
#
_cell.length_a   1.000
_cell.length_b   1.000
_cell.length_c   1.000
_cell.angle_alpha   90.00
_cell.angle_beta   90.00
_cell.angle_gamma   90.00
#
_symmetry.space_group_name_H-M   'P 1'
#
loop_
_entity.id
_entity.type
_entity.pdbx_description
1 polymer ?
#
loop_
_entity_poly.entity_id
_entity_poly.type
_entity_poly.pdbx_seq_one_letter_code
_entity_poly.pdbx_strand_id
1 'polypeptide(L)'
;MERKPGLSGLSDAEIRRVIELGEAGATLAEISQQTEVPVALVNTILSGAGVRPMLVRRNLREQRIKELAREREERKKQPSPRDEMILALAREGRTYQEIGLQLGLTRERVRQIVAKHDGRAPLAIRQERRRIEDEKSKQKSALVVQWLRDHPGATIVEIGLALGMSNGDVEALITHRVRHLVLVPEDRNDHRFKPHRWTRAEILDAIRVAGDIESPLSYVRYDEIRTENSINGPSAIRILQIFDTWSAACREAGVQHGRRMRGRYTRRWTADEMIDHLATFLRQAPAGSLDAYNEWARENDAPGGQTIRNQFGSWREARTRALLLLRSLWTDPREDGATQES
;
A
#
# COMPACT_ATOMS: atom_id res chain seq x y z
N MET A 1 35.22 61.64 54.86
CA MET A 1 35.06 60.64 55.93
C MET A 1 36.30 60.72 56.80
N GLU A 2 36.16 61.22 58.04
CA GLU A 2 37.26 61.26 59.00
C GLU A 2 37.77 59.84 59.30
N ARG A 3 39.08 59.61 59.14
CA ARG A 3 39.71 58.32 59.43
C ARG A 3 39.68 58.11 60.96
N LYS A 4 39.09 57.00 61.42
CA LYS A 4 39.09 56.63 62.85
C LYS A 4 40.53 56.52 63.39
N PRO A 5 40.76 56.83 64.68
CA PRO A 5 42.10 56.73 65.28
C PRO A 5 42.60 55.27 65.19
N GLY A 6 43.77 55.06 64.58
CA GLY A 6 44.40 53.73 64.40
C GLY A 6 44.48 53.22 62.95
N LEU A 7 43.83 53.87 61.98
CA LEU A 7 43.89 53.49 60.56
C LEU A 7 44.86 54.34 59.71
N SER A 8 45.67 55.19 60.36
CA SER A 8 46.56 56.16 59.68
C SER A 8 47.75 55.56 58.94
N GLY A 9 48.08 54.27 59.18
CA GLY A 9 49.19 53.56 58.55
C GLY A 9 48.81 52.59 57.42
N LEU A 10 47.52 52.47 57.07
CA LEU A 10 47.05 51.57 56.01
C LEU A 10 46.69 52.35 54.74
N SER A 11 47.08 51.81 53.58
CA SER A 11 46.72 52.34 52.27
C SER A 11 45.24 52.07 51.96
N ASP A 12 44.63 52.95 51.16
CA ASP A 12 43.24 52.77 50.72
C ASP A 12 43.07 51.49 49.88
N ALA A 13 44.15 50.97 49.28
CA ALA A 13 44.16 49.70 48.55
C ALA A 13 44.06 48.50 49.50
N GLU A 14 44.78 48.51 50.62
CA GLU A 14 44.69 47.46 51.64
C GLU A 14 43.31 47.44 52.30
N ILE A 15 42.73 48.62 52.58
CA ILE A 15 41.38 48.72 53.14
C ILE A 15 40.34 48.13 52.18
N ARG A 16 40.41 48.46 50.88
CA ARG A 16 39.53 47.86 49.87
C ARG A 16 39.71 46.34 49.80
N ARG A 17 40.95 45.87 49.82
CA ARG A 17 41.25 44.45 49.75
C ARG A 17 40.69 43.67 50.95
N VAL A 18 40.78 44.24 52.16
CA VAL A 18 40.17 43.68 53.37
C VAL A 18 38.65 43.58 53.22
N ILE A 19 37.99 44.62 52.70
CA ILE A 19 36.53 44.64 52.47
C ILE A 19 36.13 43.60 51.43
N GLU A 20 36.80 43.55 50.28
CA GLU A 20 36.56 42.55 49.22
C GLU A 20 36.65 41.11 49.75
N LEU A 21 37.69 40.81 50.53
CA LEU A 21 37.85 39.48 51.11
C LEU A 21 36.77 39.17 52.17
N GLY A 22 36.33 40.18 52.92
CA GLY A 22 35.21 40.06 53.85
C GLY A 22 33.86 39.81 53.15
N GLU A 23 33.61 40.47 52.03
CA GLU A 23 32.43 40.29 51.16
C GLU A 23 32.49 38.96 50.38
N ALA A 24 33.69 38.43 50.11
CA ALA A 24 33.88 37.06 49.64
C ALA A 24 33.72 36.01 50.77
N GLY A 25 33.56 36.46 52.02
CA GLY A 25 33.32 35.61 53.18
C GLY A 25 34.57 35.01 53.83
N ALA A 26 35.79 35.51 53.57
CA ALA A 26 37.04 35.03 54.21
C ALA A 26 37.07 35.28 55.75
N THR A 27 37.84 34.49 56.52
CA THR A 27 37.86 34.64 58.00
C THR A 27 38.67 35.86 58.37
N LEU A 28 38.45 36.42 59.56
CA LEU A 28 39.32 37.48 60.06
C LEU A 28 40.80 37.04 60.08
N ALA A 29 41.08 35.76 60.33
CA ALA A 29 42.42 35.17 60.28
C ALA A 29 42.96 35.02 58.84
N GLU A 30 42.16 34.52 57.89
CA GLU A 30 42.52 34.42 56.47
C GLU A 30 42.76 35.80 55.84
N ILE A 31 41.90 36.77 56.16
CA ILE A 31 42.05 38.16 55.69
C ILE A 31 43.33 38.76 56.27
N SER A 32 43.58 38.57 57.57
CA SER A 32 44.80 39.03 58.23
C SER A 32 46.05 38.41 57.63
N GLN A 33 46.01 37.11 57.30
CA GLN A 33 47.12 36.41 56.67
C GLN A 33 47.36 36.84 55.22
N GLN A 34 46.31 37.11 54.44
CA GLN A 34 46.42 37.50 53.03
C GLN A 34 46.74 38.97 52.81
N THR A 35 46.42 39.83 53.77
CA THR A 35 46.64 41.28 53.66
C THR A 35 47.74 41.80 54.58
N GLU A 36 48.33 40.93 55.40
CA GLU A 36 49.28 41.27 56.48
C GLU A 36 48.75 42.30 57.49
N VAL A 37 47.45 42.62 57.45
CA VAL A 37 46.79 43.53 58.38
C VAL A 37 46.45 42.78 59.67
N PRO A 38 46.77 43.31 60.86
CA PRO A 38 46.40 42.65 62.12
C PRO A 38 44.90 42.40 62.26
N VAL A 39 44.51 41.24 62.81
CA VAL A 39 43.12 40.79 62.98
C VAL A 39 42.21 41.84 63.63
N ALA A 40 42.72 42.60 64.60
CA ALA A 40 41.98 43.67 65.27
C ALA A 40 41.63 44.84 64.33
N LEU A 41 42.55 45.22 63.43
CA LEU A 41 42.33 46.24 62.41
C LEU A 41 41.38 45.72 61.31
N VAL A 42 41.53 44.47 60.88
CA VAL A 42 40.60 43.80 59.96
C VAL A 42 39.16 43.84 60.49
N ASN A 43 38.96 43.48 61.76
CA ASN A 43 37.64 43.53 62.39
C ASN A 43 37.06 44.95 62.44
N THR A 44 37.91 45.95 62.67
CA THR A 44 37.51 47.37 62.74
C THR A 44 37.12 47.92 61.37
N ILE A 45 37.87 47.56 60.32
CA ILE A 45 37.59 47.94 58.92
C ILE A 45 36.25 47.32 58.47
N LEU A 46 36.08 46.01 58.67
CA LEU A 46 34.88 45.30 58.25
C LEU A 46 33.63 45.77 59.01
N SER A 47 33.75 45.99 60.33
CA SER A 47 32.65 46.55 61.14
C SER A 47 32.30 47.96 60.70
N GLY A 48 33.29 48.79 60.35
CA GLY A 48 33.09 50.14 59.81
C GLY A 48 32.42 50.16 58.44
N ALA A 49 32.68 49.15 57.61
CA ALA A 49 32.04 48.96 56.31
C ALA A 49 30.68 48.23 56.40
N GLY A 50 30.24 47.81 57.60
CA GLY A 50 29.02 47.04 57.79
C GLY A 50 29.09 45.57 57.33
N VAL A 51 30.27 45.10 56.94
CA VAL A 51 30.49 43.73 56.45
C VAL A 51 30.66 42.79 57.64
N ARG A 52 29.85 41.72 57.68
CA ARG A 52 29.93 40.66 58.69
C ARG A 52 30.30 39.35 58.00
N PRO A 53 31.59 38.99 57.90
CA PRO A 53 32.05 37.83 57.11
C PRO A 53 31.36 36.51 57.49
N MET A 54 31.00 36.32 58.76
CA MET A 54 30.27 35.12 59.20
C MET A 54 28.86 35.02 58.58
N LEU A 55 28.13 36.14 58.47
CA LEU A 55 26.81 36.16 57.83
C LEU A 55 26.92 35.99 56.32
N VAL A 56 27.91 36.61 55.69
CA VAL A 56 28.23 36.44 54.27
C VAL A 56 28.49 34.97 53.96
N ARG A 57 29.34 34.32 54.75
CA ARG A 57 29.70 32.90 54.55
C ARG A 57 28.52 31.96 54.80
N ARG A 58 27.68 32.27 55.79
CA ARG A 58 26.41 31.55 56.01
C ARG A 58 25.49 31.65 54.80
N ASN A 59 25.30 32.85 54.26
CA ASN A 59 24.46 33.08 53.09
C ASN A 59 25.00 32.37 51.83
N LEU A 60 26.31 32.44 51.59
CA LEU A 60 26.96 31.71 50.49
C LEU A 60 26.79 30.20 50.63
N ARG A 61 26.91 29.65 51.85
CA ARG A 61 26.65 28.23 52.12
C ARG A 61 25.18 27.87 51.87
N GLU A 62 24.25 28.70 52.33
CA GLU A 62 22.81 28.49 52.10
C GLU A 62 22.44 28.57 50.61
N GLN A 63 23.04 29.50 49.85
CA GLN A 63 22.90 29.58 48.39
C GLN A 63 23.46 28.32 47.72
N ARG A 64 24.66 27.88 48.10
CA ARG A 64 25.27 26.66 47.56
C ARG A 64 24.44 25.41 47.84
N ILE A 65 23.84 25.30 49.03
CA ILE A 65 22.93 24.21 49.37
C ILE A 65 21.69 24.24 48.46
N LYS A 66 21.12 25.43 48.22
CA LYS A 66 19.97 25.59 47.31
C LYS A 66 20.33 25.25 45.87
N GLU A 67 21.49 25.65 45.38
CA GLU A 67 22.00 25.28 44.05
C GLU A 67 22.17 23.77 43.91
N LEU A 68 22.88 23.14 44.85
CA LEU A 68 23.08 21.69 44.85
C LEU A 68 21.74 20.92 44.94
N ALA A 69 20.74 21.46 45.64
CA ALA A 69 19.40 20.88 45.69
C ALA A 69 18.70 20.96 44.31
N ARG A 70 18.79 22.11 43.62
CA ARG A 70 18.26 22.27 42.26
C ARG A 70 18.95 21.36 41.26
N GLU A 71 20.28 21.31 41.26
CA GLU A 71 21.05 20.41 40.38
C GLU A 71 20.68 18.93 40.59
N ARG A 72 20.46 18.52 41.86
CA ARG A 72 19.98 17.18 42.18
C ARG A 72 18.57 16.92 41.67
N GLU A 73 17.67 17.90 41.74
CA GLU A 73 16.32 17.80 41.18
C GLU A 73 16.34 17.70 39.65
N GLU A 74 17.17 18.48 38.99
CA GLU A 74 17.33 18.44 37.53
C GLU A 74 17.90 17.10 37.06
N ARG A 75 18.94 16.58 37.74
CA ARG A 75 19.48 15.24 37.47
C ARG A 75 18.45 14.13 37.64
N LYS A 76 17.53 14.24 38.60
CA LYS A 76 16.42 13.26 38.78
C LYS A 76 15.35 13.34 37.69
N LYS A 77 15.24 14.48 36.99
CA LYS A 77 14.32 14.68 35.87
C LYS A 77 14.89 14.18 34.55
N GLN A 78 16.21 14.05 34.42
CA GLN A 78 16.81 13.49 33.21
C GLN A 78 16.54 11.97 33.11
N PRO A 79 16.21 11.47 31.91
CA PRO A 79 16.03 10.04 31.70
C PRO A 79 17.38 9.32 31.88
N SER A 80 17.36 8.16 32.52
CA SER A 80 18.52 7.29 32.55
C SER A 80 18.78 6.66 31.17
N PRO A 81 19.97 6.11 30.88
CA PRO A 81 20.24 5.42 29.61
C PRO A 81 19.24 4.29 29.31
N ARG A 82 18.72 3.62 30.35
CA ARG A 82 17.67 2.61 30.21
C ARG A 82 16.32 3.21 29.87
N ASP A 83 15.99 4.38 30.43
CA ASP A 83 14.79 5.12 30.09
C ASP A 83 14.86 5.62 28.64
N GLU A 84 16.01 6.11 28.19
CA GLU A 84 16.23 6.49 26.79
C GLU A 84 15.96 5.33 25.82
N MET A 85 16.41 4.12 26.14
CA MET A 85 16.12 2.93 25.36
C MET A 85 14.64 2.57 25.34
N ILE A 86 13.94 2.72 26.48
CA ILE A 86 12.48 2.57 26.56
C ILE A 86 11.77 3.58 25.68
N LEU A 87 12.22 4.84 25.68
CA LEU A 87 11.66 5.90 24.85
C LEU A 87 11.90 5.64 23.37
N ALA A 88 13.08 5.16 22.98
CA ALA A 88 13.37 4.78 21.61
C ALA A 88 12.42 3.68 21.11
N LEU A 89 12.25 2.59 21.88
CA LEU A 89 11.33 1.51 21.54
C LEU A 89 9.85 1.96 21.51
N ALA A 90 9.48 2.90 22.38
CA ALA A 90 8.15 3.51 22.37
C ALA A 90 7.92 4.36 21.12
N ARG A 91 8.93 5.13 20.67
CA ARG A 91 8.90 5.90 19.42
C ARG A 91 8.91 5.02 18.17
N GLU A 92 9.51 3.85 18.27
CA GLU A 92 9.38 2.77 17.28
C GLU A 92 7.96 2.18 17.23
N GLY A 93 7.08 2.55 18.17
CA GLY A 93 5.70 2.10 18.23
C GLY A 93 5.54 0.69 18.78
N ARG A 94 6.44 0.20 19.66
CA ARG A 94 6.24 -1.07 20.41
C ARG A 94 5.17 -0.91 21.50
N THR A 95 4.51 -2.00 21.93
CA THR A 95 3.56 -1.91 23.06
C THR A 95 4.35 -1.77 24.35
N TYR A 96 3.78 -1.15 25.38
CA TYR A 96 4.35 -1.19 26.73
C TYR A 96 4.60 -2.63 27.23
N GLN A 97 3.79 -3.58 26.77
CA GLN A 97 3.95 -5.00 27.09
C GLN A 97 5.18 -5.61 26.40
N GLU A 98 5.37 -5.39 25.09
CA GLU A 98 6.53 -5.85 24.32
C GLU A 98 7.84 -5.26 24.88
N ILE A 99 7.85 -3.95 25.16
CA ILE A 99 9.01 -3.27 25.75
C ILE A 99 9.31 -3.87 27.13
N GLY A 100 8.27 -4.12 27.92
CA GLY A 100 8.40 -4.76 29.23
C GLY A 100 9.01 -6.15 29.16
N LEU A 101 8.50 -7.00 28.26
CA LEU A 101 9.04 -8.34 28.03
C LEU A 101 10.51 -8.30 27.58
N GLN A 102 10.86 -7.41 26.64
CA GLN A 102 12.21 -7.29 26.11
C GLN A 102 13.23 -6.82 27.16
N LEU A 103 12.81 -5.94 28.07
CA LEU A 103 13.71 -5.30 29.05
C LEU A 103 13.56 -5.87 30.47
N GLY A 104 12.75 -6.91 30.67
CA GLY A 104 12.48 -7.48 31.99
C GLY A 104 11.77 -6.50 32.94
N LEU A 105 10.84 -5.71 32.42
CA LEU A 105 10.07 -4.70 33.17
C LEU A 105 8.57 -4.99 33.09
N THR A 106 7.83 -4.54 34.10
CA THR A 106 6.36 -4.59 34.03
C THR A 106 5.83 -3.54 33.05
N ARG A 107 4.71 -3.85 32.40
CA ARG A 107 3.98 -2.91 31.52
C ARG A 107 3.75 -1.55 32.17
N GLU A 108 3.36 -1.56 33.45
CA GLU A 108 3.05 -0.33 34.18
C GLU A 108 4.31 0.51 34.43
N ARG A 109 5.46 -0.13 34.67
CA ARG A 109 6.73 0.59 34.80
C ARG A 109 7.13 1.29 33.50
N VAL A 110 6.98 0.61 32.36
CA VAL A 110 7.22 1.20 31.04
C VAL A 110 6.29 2.39 30.79
N ARG A 111 5.00 2.25 31.10
CA ARG A 111 4.01 3.33 30.96
C ARG A 111 4.42 4.57 31.78
N GLN A 112 4.83 4.39 33.03
CA GLN A 112 5.25 5.49 33.91
C GLN A 112 6.47 6.24 33.35
N ILE A 113 7.45 5.52 32.81
CA ILE A 113 8.66 6.11 32.23
C ILE A 113 8.31 6.93 30.97
N VAL A 114 7.52 6.35 30.05
CA VAL A 114 7.10 7.03 28.83
C VAL A 114 6.22 8.25 29.14
N ALA A 115 5.30 8.14 30.10
CA ALA A 115 4.45 9.25 30.52
C ALA A 115 5.27 10.40 31.16
N LYS A 116 6.34 10.07 31.89
CA LYS A 116 7.21 11.05 32.54
C LYS A 116 8.07 11.84 31.52
N HIS A 117 8.48 11.22 30.42
CA HIS A 117 9.51 11.79 29.54
C HIS A 117 9.08 12.12 28.11
N ASP A 118 8.10 11.43 27.50
CA ASP A 118 7.79 11.58 26.07
C ASP A 118 6.34 11.95 25.77
N GLY A 119 5.43 11.90 26.75
CA GLY A 119 4.05 12.42 26.68
C GLY A 119 3.12 11.79 25.62
N ARG A 120 3.67 11.13 24.60
CA ARG A 120 2.96 10.49 23.49
C ARG A 120 2.78 9.01 23.79
N ALA A 121 1.53 8.55 23.76
CA ALA A 121 1.23 7.14 23.91
C ALA A 121 1.65 6.35 22.64
N PRO A 122 2.28 5.16 22.75
CA PRO A 122 2.65 4.32 21.61
C PRO A 122 1.48 3.95 20.69
N LEU A 123 0.26 3.91 21.23
CA LEU A 123 -0.95 3.68 20.44
C LEU A 123 -1.16 4.79 19.40
N ALA A 124 -0.97 6.06 19.79
CA ALA A 124 -1.11 7.20 18.87
C ALA A 124 -0.04 7.14 17.77
N ILE A 125 1.19 6.74 18.11
CA ILE A 125 2.29 6.57 17.15
C ILE A 125 1.96 5.46 16.14
N ARG A 126 1.39 4.34 16.59
CA ARG A 126 0.94 3.26 15.70
C ARG A 126 -0.23 3.68 14.82
N GLN A 127 -1.22 4.37 15.38
CA GLN A 127 -2.36 4.86 14.60
C GLN A 127 -1.89 5.81 13.51
N GLU A 128 -0.97 6.71 13.83
CA GLU A 128 -0.38 7.62 12.85
C GLU A 128 0.41 6.88 11.77
N ARG A 129 1.25 5.91 12.15
CA ARG A 129 1.96 5.06 11.18
C ARG A 129 1.01 4.28 10.28
N ARG A 130 -0.05 3.70 10.85
CA ARG A 130 -1.07 2.99 10.09
C ARG A 130 -1.77 3.94 9.12
N ARG A 131 -2.12 5.16 9.53
CA ARG A 131 -2.67 6.18 8.62
C ARG A 131 -1.72 6.52 7.49
N ILE A 132 -0.44 6.71 7.78
CA ILE A 132 0.60 6.97 6.76
C ILE A 132 0.70 5.79 5.78
N GLU A 133 0.70 4.56 6.28
CA GLU A 133 0.78 3.35 5.44
C GLU A 133 -0.50 3.14 4.62
N ASP A 134 -1.67 3.34 5.23
CA ASP A 134 -2.97 3.28 4.55
C ASP A 134 -3.04 4.34 3.44
N GLU A 135 -2.52 5.55 3.67
CA GLU A 135 -2.47 6.61 2.67
C GLU A 135 -1.51 6.27 1.52
N LYS A 136 -0.33 5.73 1.81
CA LYS A 136 0.58 5.20 0.79
C LYS A 136 -0.07 4.06 -0.01
N SER A 137 -0.78 3.17 0.66
CA SER A 137 -1.49 2.06 0.02
C SER A 137 -2.60 2.57 -0.91
N LYS A 138 -3.37 3.58 -0.48
CA LYS A 138 -4.36 4.26 -1.34
C LYS A 138 -3.71 4.93 -2.55
N GLN A 139 -2.59 5.62 -2.36
CA GLN A 139 -1.84 6.24 -3.46
C GLN A 139 -1.37 5.19 -4.47
N LYS A 140 -0.78 4.08 -3.99
CA LYS A 140 -0.38 2.96 -4.86
C LYS A 140 -1.58 2.33 -5.58
N SER A 141 -2.70 2.14 -4.89
CA SER A 141 -3.93 1.60 -5.49
C SER A 141 -4.47 2.53 -6.57
N ALA A 142 -4.44 3.85 -6.36
CA ALA A 142 -4.83 4.84 -7.36
C ALA A 142 -3.94 4.77 -8.62
N LEU A 143 -2.62 4.63 -8.44
CA LEU A 143 -1.67 4.44 -9.55
C LEU A 143 -1.97 3.15 -10.32
N VAL A 144 -2.20 2.03 -9.63
CA VAL A 144 -2.58 0.75 -10.27
C VAL A 144 -3.88 0.88 -11.06
N VAL A 145 -4.89 1.54 -10.48
CA VAL A 145 -6.20 1.77 -11.13
C VAL A 145 -6.06 2.61 -12.38
N GLN A 146 -5.32 3.71 -12.31
CA GLN A 146 -5.09 4.59 -13.46
C GLN A 146 -4.33 3.85 -14.56
N TRP A 147 -3.21 3.22 -14.21
CA TRP A 147 -2.38 2.51 -15.17
C TRP A 147 -3.14 1.38 -15.87
N LEU A 148 -3.99 0.63 -15.16
CA LEU A 148 -4.83 -0.42 -15.75
C LEU A 148 -5.93 0.09 -16.68
N ARG A 149 -6.40 1.34 -16.49
CA ARG A 149 -7.35 1.96 -17.41
C ARG A 149 -6.67 2.36 -18.71
N ASP A 150 -5.41 2.78 -18.63
CA ASP A 150 -4.61 3.16 -19.79
C ASP A 150 -4.07 1.93 -20.53
N HIS A 151 -3.82 0.82 -19.82
CA HIS A 151 -3.27 -0.44 -20.35
C HIS A 151 -4.18 -1.65 -20.04
N PRO A 152 -5.43 -1.66 -20.55
CA PRO A 152 -6.35 -2.77 -20.29
C PRO A 152 -5.86 -4.06 -20.95
N GLY A 153 -6.02 -5.20 -20.28
CA GLY A 153 -5.49 -6.48 -20.75
C GLY A 153 -4.04 -6.74 -20.33
N ALA A 154 -3.45 -5.90 -19.48
CA ALA A 154 -2.17 -6.18 -18.85
C ALA A 154 -2.27 -7.31 -17.82
N THR A 155 -1.17 -8.04 -17.66
CA THR A 155 -1.00 -9.07 -16.63
C THR A 155 -0.47 -8.46 -15.32
N ILE A 156 -0.63 -9.19 -14.22
CA ILE A 156 -0.09 -8.79 -12.91
C ILE A 156 1.42 -8.53 -12.97
N VAL A 157 2.14 -9.35 -13.75
CA VAL A 157 3.59 -9.23 -13.93
C VAL A 157 3.95 -7.92 -14.64
N GLU A 158 3.23 -7.57 -15.70
CA GLU A 158 3.47 -6.32 -16.45
C GLU A 158 3.17 -5.08 -15.60
N ILE A 159 2.08 -5.11 -14.82
CA ILE A 159 1.75 -4.03 -13.88
C ILE A 159 2.87 -3.88 -12.84
N GLY A 160 3.33 -5.01 -12.28
CA GLY A 160 4.42 -5.03 -11.30
C GLY A 160 5.72 -4.45 -11.85
N LEU A 161 6.10 -4.83 -13.07
CA LEU A 161 7.28 -4.31 -13.75
C LEU A 161 7.14 -2.82 -14.08
N ALA A 162 5.99 -2.39 -14.60
CA ALA A 162 5.76 -1.00 -14.99
C ALA A 162 5.74 -0.04 -13.79
N LEU A 163 5.21 -0.48 -12.64
CA LEU A 163 5.05 0.34 -11.44
C LEU A 163 6.13 0.11 -10.38
N GLY A 164 7.09 -0.80 -10.62
CA GLY A 164 8.13 -1.15 -9.65
C GLY A 164 7.58 -1.80 -8.37
N MET A 165 6.52 -2.59 -8.49
CA MET A 165 5.81 -3.24 -7.38
C MET A 165 5.98 -4.77 -7.43
N SER A 166 5.89 -5.44 -6.28
CA SER A 166 5.86 -6.90 -6.26
C SER A 166 4.52 -7.44 -6.77
N ASN A 167 4.50 -8.65 -7.32
CA ASN A 167 3.25 -9.29 -7.78
C ASN A 167 2.21 -9.40 -6.65
N GLY A 168 2.67 -9.68 -5.41
CA GLY A 168 1.79 -9.77 -4.25
C GLY A 168 1.18 -8.42 -3.85
N ASP A 169 1.96 -7.34 -3.92
CA ASP A 169 1.45 -5.99 -3.68
C ASP A 169 0.42 -5.59 -4.75
N VAL A 170 0.71 -5.87 -6.02
CA VAL A 170 -0.22 -5.61 -7.12
C VAL A 170 -1.53 -6.38 -6.92
N GLU A 171 -1.48 -7.68 -6.61
CA GLU A 171 -2.67 -8.49 -6.34
C GLU A 171 -3.51 -7.93 -5.16
N ALA A 172 -2.85 -7.43 -4.11
CA ALA A 172 -3.53 -6.83 -2.97
C ALA A 172 -4.14 -5.44 -3.28
N LEU A 173 -3.53 -4.68 -4.20
CA LEU A 173 -3.94 -3.32 -4.57
C LEU A 173 -4.99 -3.28 -5.70
N ILE A 174 -5.13 -4.35 -6.49
CA ILE A 174 -6.17 -4.48 -7.51
C ILE A 174 -7.55 -4.57 -6.85
N THR A 175 -8.27 -3.46 -6.91
CA THR A 175 -9.64 -3.36 -6.41
C THR A 175 -10.65 -4.06 -7.33
N HIS A 176 -11.85 -4.33 -6.82
CA HIS A 176 -12.94 -4.90 -7.62
C HIS A 176 -13.31 -4.07 -8.86
N ARG A 177 -12.98 -2.77 -8.88
CA ARG A 177 -13.35 -1.82 -9.95
C ARG A 177 -12.52 -1.94 -11.23
N VAL A 178 -11.34 -2.55 -11.16
CA VAL A 178 -10.43 -2.71 -12.32
C VAL A 178 -9.98 -4.15 -12.51
N ARG A 179 -10.36 -5.06 -11.60
CA ARG A 179 -10.00 -6.48 -11.69
C ARG A 179 -10.44 -7.12 -13.01
N HIS A 180 -11.53 -6.65 -13.62
CA HIS A 180 -12.01 -7.21 -14.89
C HIS A 180 -11.17 -6.83 -16.10
N LEU A 181 -10.30 -5.82 -15.98
CA LEU A 181 -9.35 -5.37 -17.00
C LEU A 181 -8.03 -6.15 -16.97
N VAL A 182 -7.78 -6.94 -15.92
CA VAL A 182 -6.53 -7.71 -15.80
C VAL A 182 -6.64 -8.98 -16.63
N LEU A 183 -5.66 -9.19 -17.52
CA LEU A 183 -5.51 -10.45 -18.22
C LEU A 183 -4.89 -11.46 -17.25
N VAL A 184 -5.59 -12.59 -17.08
CA VAL A 184 -5.06 -13.74 -16.34
C VAL A 184 -4.68 -14.78 -17.38
N PRO A 185 -3.38 -14.96 -17.68
CA PRO A 185 -2.92 -16.01 -18.60
C PRO A 185 -3.41 -17.37 -18.09
N GLU A 186 -3.78 -18.26 -19.00
CA GLU A 186 -4.37 -19.56 -18.66
C GLU A 186 -3.40 -20.50 -17.90
N ASP A 187 -2.12 -20.14 -17.80
CA ASP A 187 -1.01 -21.00 -17.37
C ASP A 187 -0.85 -21.26 -15.87
N ARG A 188 -1.78 -20.88 -14.99
CA ARG A 188 -1.59 -21.07 -13.53
C ARG A 188 -2.18 -22.32 -12.90
N ASN A 189 -2.99 -23.12 -13.61
CA ASN A 189 -3.50 -24.47 -13.24
C ASN A 189 -4.89 -24.65 -13.84
N ASP A 190 -5.01 -24.68 -15.17
CA ASP A 190 -6.20 -25.30 -15.77
C ASP A 190 -5.86 -26.71 -16.26
N HIS A 191 -5.79 -27.65 -15.31
CA HIS A 191 -6.11 -29.05 -15.60
C HIS A 191 -7.56 -29.23 -16.14
N ARG A 192 -8.30 -28.14 -16.40
CA ARG A 192 -9.56 -28.11 -17.14
C ARG A 192 -9.41 -27.52 -18.54
N PHE A 193 -8.24 -27.62 -19.18
CA PHE A 193 -8.29 -28.00 -20.60
C PHE A 193 -8.90 -29.40 -20.66
N LYS A 194 -10.23 -29.47 -20.50
CA LYS A 194 -10.95 -30.70 -20.78
C LYS A 194 -10.62 -30.95 -22.25
N PRO A 195 -9.96 -32.07 -22.62
CA PRO A 195 -9.95 -32.47 -24.00
C PRO A 195 -11.39 -32.35 -24.47
N HIS A 196 -11.61 -31.65 -25.59
CA HIS A 196 -12.96 -31.58 -26.15
C HIS A 196 -13.47 -33.01 -26.16
N ARG A 197 -14.60 -33.26 -25.48
CA ARG A 197 -15.14 -34.62 -25.33
C ARG A 197 -15.25 -35.34 -26.67
N TRP A 198 -15.32 -34.57 -27.76
CA TRP A 198 -15.28 -35.02 -29.13
C TRP A 198 -14.13 -34.34 -29.87
N THR A 199 -13.22 -35.14 -30.41
CA THR A 199 -12.26 -34.78 -31.45
C THR A 199 -12.99 -34.43 -32.74
N ARG A 200 -12.36 -33.65 -33.61
CA ARG A 200 -12.94 -33.28 -34.92
C ARG A 200 -13.41 -34.51 -35.71
N ALA A 201 -12.65 -35.61 -35.66
CA ALA A 201 -13.01 -36.88 -36.30
C ALA A 201 -14.28 -37.50 -35.71
N GLU A 202 -14.42 -37.56 -34.38
CA GLU A 202 -15.63 -38.07 -33.70
C GLU A 202 -16.87 -37.21 -34.01
N ILE A 203 -16.70 -35.90 -34.19
CA ILE A 203 -17.81 -35.02 -34.59
C ILE A 203 -18.27 -35.35 -36.01
N LEU A 204 -17.34 -35.51 -36.94
CA LEU A 204 -17.67 -35.89 -38.32
C LEU A 204 -18.31 -37.28 -38.37
N ASP A 205 -17.85 -38.21 -37.55
CA ASP A 205 -18.42 -39.56 -37.45
C ASP A 205 -19.86 -39.54 -36.92
N ALA A 206 -20.14 -38.76 -35.88
CA ALA A 206 -21.50 -38.56 -35.39
C ALA A 206 -22.43 -37.95 -36.45
N ILE A 207 -21.93 -37.04 -37.30
CA ILE A 207 -22.70 -36.48 -38.41
C ILE A 207 -22.95 -37.55 -39.49
N ARG A 208 -21.99 -38.44 -39.77
CA ARG A 208 -22.15 -39.57 -40.71
C ARG A 208 -23.22 -40.54 -40.24
N VAL A 209 -23.13 -41.01 -38.99
CA VAL A 209 -24.11 -41.93 -38.41
C VAL A 209 -25.52 -41.34 -38.46
N ALA A 210 -25.68 -40.05 -38.16
CA ALA A 210 -26.98 -39.38 -38.28
C ALA A 210 -27.43 -39.24 -39.75
N GLY A 211 -26.49 -39.03 -40.67
CA GLY A 211 -26.74 -38.94 -42.11
C GLY A 211 -27.16 -40.26 -42.76
N ASP A 212 -26.72 -41.38 -42.20
CA ASP A 212 -27.16 -42.73 -42.61
C ASP A 212 -28.60 -43.01 -42.18
N ILE A 213 -29.04 -42.42 -41.06
CA ILE A 213 -30.42 -42.53 -40.57
C ILE A 213 -31.35 -41.61 -41.37
N GLU A 214 -30.91 -40.38 -41.66
CA GLU A 214 -31.72 -39.45 -42.44
C GLU A 214 -30.89 -38.62 -43.42
N SER A 215 -31.35 -38.62 -44.66
CA SER A 215 -30.81 -37.79 -45.74
C SER A 215 -31.96 -37.12 -46.49
N PRO A 216 -31.96 -35.79 -46.67
CA PRO A 216 -30.91 -34.85 -46.28
C PRO A 216 -30.95 -34.44 -44.79
N LEU A 217 -29.79 -34.41 -44.13
CA LEU A 217 -29.68 -34.16 -42.70
C LEU A 217 -29.78 -32.65 -42.36
N SER A 218 -30.75 -32.26 -41.53
CA SER A 218 -30.84 -30.92 -40.95
C SER A 218 -30.25 -30.86 -39.54
N TYR A 219 -29.85 -29.68 -39.07
CA TYR A 219 -29.26 -29.52 -37.73
C TYR A 219 -30.26 -29.81 -36.60
N VAL A 220 -31.54 -29.47 -36.79
CA VAL A 220 -32.62 -29.79 -35.83
C VAL A 220 -32.78 -31.30 -35.75
N ARG A 221 -32.86 -31.93 -36.92
CA ARG A 221 -33.05 -33.37 -37.01
C ARG A 221 -31.85 -34.15 -36.49
N TYR A 222 -30.64 -33.66 -36.71
CA TYR A 222 -29.45 -34.21 -36.07
C TYR A 222 -29.56 -34.17 -34.53
N ASP A 223 -30.01 -33.08 -33.92
CA ASP A 223 -30.17 -33.01 -32.45
C ASP A 223 -31.27 -33.94 -31.93
N GLU A 224 -32.35 -34.14 -32.70
CA GLU A 224 -33.38 -35.15 -32.43
C GLU A 224 -32.81 -36.56 -32.51
N ILE A 225 -32.19 -36.94 -33.64
CA ILE A 225 -31.58 -38.26 -33.84
C ILE A 225 -30.50 -38.52 -32.78
N ARG A 226 -29.70 -37.51 -32.42
CA ARG A 226 -28.70 -37.58 -31.34
C ARG A 226 -29.33 -37.94 -30.00
N THR A 227 -30.54 -37.44 -29.73
CA THR A 227 -31.27 -37.68 -28.47
C THR A 227 -32.04 -39.00 -28.51
N GLU A 228 -32.69 -39.32 -29.63
CA GLU A 228 -33.52 -40.52 -29.84
C GLU A 228 -32.68 -41.80 -30.02
N ASN A 229 -31.62 -41.74 -30.83
CA ASN A 229 -30.79 -42.88 -31.20
C ASN A 229 -29.50 -42.97 -30.37
N SER A 230 -29.38 -42.15 -29.33
CA SER A 230 -28.20 -42.09 -28.45
C SER A 230 -26.86 -41.95 -29.19
N ILE A 231 -26.83 -41.21 -30.30
CA ILE A 231 -25.57 -40.94 -31.01
C ILE A 231 -24.63 -40.19 -30.06
N ASN A 232 -23.44 -40.76 -29.86
CA ASN A 232 -22.42 -40.15 -29.01
C ASN A 232 -21.70 -39.02 -29.77
N GLY A 233 -22.39 -37.89 -29.94
CA GLY A 233 -21.88 -36.70 -30.62
C GLY A 233 -22.17 -35.40 -29.87
N PRO A 234 -21.49 -34.30 -30.23
CA PRO A 234 -21.81 -32.98 -29.69
C PRO A 234 -23.19 -32.50 -30.19
N SER A 235 -23.77 -31.49 -29.54
CA SER A 235 -24.98 -30.83 -30.04
C SER A 235 -24.73 -30.09 -31.35
N ALA A 236 -25.78 -29.84 -32.13
CA ALA A 236 -25.66 -29.10 -33.38
C ALA A 236 -25.05 -27.70 -33.18
N ILE A 237 -25.37 -27.04 -32.06
CA ILE A 237 -24.77 -25.74 -31.69
C ILE A 237 -23.25 -25.86 -31.55
N ARG A 238 -22.75 -26.91 -30.91
CA ARG A 238 -21.30 -27.12 -30.75
C ARG A 238 -20.62 -27.45 -32.08
N ILE A 239 -21.31 -28.13 -32.99
CA ILE A 239 -20.82 -28.34 -34.36
C ILE A 239 -20.71 -27.01 -35.11
N LEU A 240 -21.71 -26.14 -35.00
CA LEU A 240 -21.69 -24.81 -35.62
C LEU A 240 -20.54 -23.93 -35.10
N GLN A 241 -20.15 -24.07 -33.83
CA GLN A 241 -19.00 -23.35 -33.25
C GLN A 241 -17.66 -23.79 -33.83
N ILE A 242 -17.54 -25.06 -34.25
CA ILE A 242 -16.27 -25.65 -34.72
C ILE A 242 -16.12 -25.52 -36.23
N PHE A 243 -17.22 -25.64 -36.97
CA PHE A 243 -17.23 -25.70 -38.44
C PHE A 243 -17.89 -24.48 -39.10
N ASP A 244 -18.24 -23.45 -38.33
CA ASP A 244 -18.93 -22.20 -38.71
C ASP A 244 -20.36 -22.33 -39.29
N THR A 245 -20.62 -23.37 -40.08
CA THR A 245 -21.93 -23.65 -40.70
C THR A 245 -22.25 -25.15 -40.74
N TRP A 246 -23.53 -25.50 -40.62
CA TRP A 246 -24.01 -26.88 -40.70
C TRP A 246 -23.65 -27.52 -42.05
N SER A 247 -23.81 -26.75 -43.12
CA SER A 247 -23.42 -27.19 -44.46
C SER A 247 -21.93 -27.50 -44.59
N ALA A 248 -21.05 -26.75 -43.92
CA ALA A 248 -19.62 -27.05 -43.94
C ALA A 248 -19.32 -28.34 -43.19
N ALA A 249 -19.94 -28.54 -42.02
CA ALA A 249 -19.80 -29.77 -41.25
C ALA A 249 -20.31 -31.00 -42.03
N CYS A 250 -21.49 -30.94 -42.65
CA CYS A 250 -22.02 -32.05 -43.48
C CYS A 250 -21.15 -32.33 -44.72
N ARG A 251 -20.64 -31.29 -45.39
CA ARG A 251 -19.71 -31.47 -46.51
C ARG A 251 -18.42 -32.16 -46.09
N GLU A 252 -17.85 -31.75 -44.97
CA GLU A 252 -16.64 -32.38 -44.42
C GLU A 252 -16.90 -33.82 -43.93
N ALA A 253 -18.13 -34.10 -43.48
CA ALA A 253 -18.56 -35.45 -43.11
C ALA A 253 -18.91 -36.34 -44.32
N GLY A 254 -19.13 -35.76 -45.51
CA GLY A 254 -19.56 -36.49 -46.71
C GLY A 254 -21.08 -36.79 -46.76
N VAL A 255 -21.89 -36.06 -45.99
CA VAL A 255 -23.34 -36.28 -45.85
C VAL A 255 -24.13 -35.22 -46.61
N GLN A 256 -25.26 -35.61 -47.22
CA GLN A 256 -26.18 -34.65 -47.85
C GLN A 256 -26.92 -33.83 -46.80
N HIS A 257 -26.90 -32.51 -46.92
CA HIS A 257 -27.61 -31.60 -46.03
C HIS A 257 -28.90 -31.08 -46.68
N GLY A 258 -29.93 -30.80 -45.89
CA GLY A 258 -31.18 -30.21 -46.37
C GLY A 258 -30.98 -28.89 -47.13
N ARG A 259 -31.90 -28.58 -48.06
CA ARG A 259 -31.95 -27.25 -48.70
C ARG A 259 -32.22 -26.20 -47.62
N ARG A 260 -31.45 -25.10 -47.65
CA ARG A 260 -31.68 -23.94 -46.78
C ARG A 260 -33.09 -23.40 -47.00
N MET A 261 -34.00 -23.66 -46.06
CA MET A 261 -35.39 -23.17 -46.15
C MET A 261 -35.61 -21.75 -45.58
N ARG A 262 -34.54 -21.03 -45.22
CA ARG A 262 -34.61 -19.62 -44.83
C ARG A 262 -33.83 -18.75 -45.82
N GLY A 263 -34.48 -17.67 -46.28
CA GLY A 263 -33.83 -16.57 -47.01
C GLY A 263 -32.61 -16.06 -46.23
N ARG A 264 -31.69 -15.39 -46.94
CA ARG A 264 -30.37 -14.95 -46.43
C ARG A 264 -30.49 -14.32 -45.04
N TYR A 265 -30.24 -15.13 -44.01
CA TYR A 265 -29.95 -14.62 -42.68
C TYR A 265 -28.51 -14.12 -42.72
N THR A 266 -28.35 -12.83 -42.98
CA THR A 266 -27.10 -12.13 -42.71
C THR A 266 -26.93 -12.11 -41.20
N ARG A 267 -25.91 -12.80 -40.68
CA ARG A 267 -25.52 -12.64 -39.26
C ARG A 267 -25.31 -11.15 -39.04
N ARG A 268 -26.03 -10.58 -38.07
CA ARG A 268 -25.98 -9.15 -37.78
C ARG A 268 -24.59 -8.72 -37.29
N TRP A 269 -23.88 -9.64 -36.63
CA TRP A 269 -22.58 -9.41 -36.03
C TRP A 269 -21.60 -10.52 -36.43
N THR A 270 -20.40 -10.13 -36.83
CA THR A 270 -19.24 -11.00 -37.02
C THR A 270 -18.61 -11.34 -35.66
N ALA A 271 -17.71 -12.33 -35.63
CA ALA A 271 -16.99 -12.66 -34.40
C ALA A 271 -16.12 -11.49 -33.92
N ASP A 272 -15.44 -10.80 -34.84
CA ASP A 272 -14.57 -9.67 -34.50
C ASP A 272 -15.39 -8.49 -33.96
N GLU A 273 -16.51 -8.15 -34.61
CA GLU A 273 -17.43 -7.11 -34.09
C GLU A 273 -17.96 -7.45 -32.69
N MET A 274 -18.27 -8.73 -32.42
CA MET A 274 -18.68 -9.15 -31.06
C MET A 274 -17.57 -8.92 -30.02
N ILE A 275 -16.30 -9.13 -30.39
CA ILE A 275 -15.16 -8.89 -29.52
C ILE A 275 -14.90 -7.39 -29.35
N ASP A 276 -15.07 -6.58 -30.40
CA ASP A 276 -14.95 -5.12 -30.34
C ASP A 276 -16.00 -4.49 -29.41
N HIS A 277 -17.26 -4.94 -29.50
CA HIS A 277 -18.31 -4.55 -28.56
C HIS A 277 -17.97 -4.95 -27.13
N LEU A 278 -17.46 -6.17 -26.93
CA LEU A 278 -17.08 -6.64 -25.60
C LEU A 278 -15.87 -5.88 -25.03
N ALA A 279 -14.87 -5.55 -25.86
CA ALA A 279 -13.73 -4.73 -25.49
C ALA A 279 -14.16 -3.30 -25.11
N THR A 280 -15.08 -2.72 -25.88
CA THR A 280 -15.68 -1.41 -25.59
C THR A 280 -16.40 -1.41 -24.25
N PHE A 281 -17.24 -2.41 -24.01
CA PHE A 281 -17.91 -2.61 -22.73
C PHE A 281 -16.90 -2.72 -21.57
N LEU A 282 -15.86 -3.55 -21.69
CA LEU A 282 -14.90 -3.77 -20.60
C LEU A 282 -14.19 -2.47 -20.19
N ARG A 283 -13.88 -1.57 -21.14
CA ARG A 283 -13.28 -0.26 -20.86
C ARG A 283 -14.23 0.68 -20.11
N GLN A 284 -15.51 0.68 -20.48
CA GLN A 284 -16.51 1.63 -19.95
C GLN A 284 -17.10 1.15 -18.62
N ALA A 285 -17.25 -0.16 -18.45
CA ALA A 285 -17.98 -0.74 -17.33
C ALA A 285 -17.14 -0.78 -16.04
N PRO A 286 -17.78 -0.59 -14.87
CA PRO A 286 -17.12 -0.75 -13.57
C PRO A 286 -16.84 -2.22 -13.22
N ALA A 287 -17.44 -3.17 -13.95
CA ALA A 287 -17.26 -4.61 -13.76
C ALA A 287 -17.53 -5.39 -15.07
N GLY A 288 -16.86 -6.54 -15.24
CA GLY A 288 -17.00 -7.40 -16.43
C GLY A 288 -17.98 -8.57 -16.29
N SER A 289 -19.13 -8.36 -15.64
CA SER A 289 -20.16 -9.41 -15.48
C SER A 289 -21.01 -9.56 -16.74
N LEU A 290 -21.62 -10.74 -16.93
CA LEU A 290 -22.52 -11.01 -18.06
C LEU A 290 -23.80 -10.16 -17.98
N ASP A 291 -24.32 -9.94 -16.77
CA ASP A 291 -25.55 -9.16 -16.56
C ASP A 291 -25.32 -7.68 -16.88
N ALA A 292 -24.21 -7.11 -16.40
CA ALA A 292 -23.82 -5.74 -16.74
C ALA A 292 -23.59 -5.56 -18.25
N TYR A 293 -23.04 -6.57 -18.92
CA TYR A 293 -22.91 -6.56 -20.37
C TYR A 293 -24.28 -6.59 -21.07
N ASN A 294 -25.21 -7.42 -20.62
CA ASN A 294 -26.56 -7.49 -21.20
C ASN A 294 -27.31 -6.16 -21.03
N GLU A 295 -27.13 -5.47 -19.91
CA GLU A 295 -27.65 -4.12 -19.70
C GLU A 295 -27.03 -3.13 -20.69
N TRP A 296 -25.70 -3.05 -20.73
CA TRP A 296 -24.97 -2.19 -21.68
C TRP A 296 -25.34 -2.47 -23.14
N ALA A 297 -25.49 -3.74 -23.52
CA ALA A 297 -25.78 -4.16 -24.88
C ALA A 297 -27.17 -3.70 -25.36
N ARG A 298 -28.15 -3.59 -24.45
CA ARG A 298 -29.49 -3.05 -24.77
C ARG A 298 -29.44 -1.57 -25.15
N GLU A 299 -28.51 -0.84 -24.56
CA GLU A 299 -28.34 0.62 -24.77
C GLU A 299 -27.41 0.93 -25.95
N ASN A 300 -26.53 0.00 -26.35
CA ASN A 300 -25.44 0.23 -27.31
C ASN A 300 -25.59 -0.56 -28.63
N ASP A 301 -26.79 -1.04 -28.95
CA ASP A 301 -27.08 -1.90 -30.11
C ASP A 301 -26.04 -3.02 -30.29
N ALA A 302 -25.72 -3.73 -29.22
CA ALA A 302 -24.67 -4.75 -29.22
C ALA A 302 -25.24 -6.17 -29.21
N PRO A 303 -24.47 -7.20 -29.62
CA PRO A 303 -24.90 -8.59 -29.53
C PRO A 303 -25.19 -8.98 -28.07
N GLY A 304 -26.33 -9.61 -27.81
CA GLY A 304 -26.65 -10.10 -26.46
C GLY A 304 -25.62 -11.11 -25.94
N GLY A 305 -25.45 -11.19 -24.62
CA GLY A 305 -24.44 -12.04 -23.99
C GLY A 305 -24.60 -13.54 -24.30
N GLN A 306 -25.84 -14.01 -24.52
CA GLN A 306 -26.09 -15.37 -24.99
C GLN A 306 -25.54 -15.61 -26.41
N THR A 307 -25.65 -14.61 -27.30
CA THR A 307 -25.09 -14.66 -28.66
C THR A 307 -23.55 -14.76 -28.61
N ILE A 308 -22.90 -13.96 -27.76
CA ILE A 308 -21.46 -14.02 -27.52
C ILE A 308 -21.05 -15.42 -27.01
N ARG A 309 -21.75 -15.97 -26.01
CA ARG A 309 -21.46 -17.31 -25.49
C ARG A 309 -21.66 -18.40 -26.54
N ASN A 310 -22.69 -18.28 -27.36
CA ASN A 310 -22.94 -19.21 -28.45
C ASN A 310 -21.84 -19.16 -29.52
N GLN A 311 -21.19 -18.01 -29.71
CA GLN A 311 -20.07 -17.87 -30.67
C GLN A 311 -18.74 -18.38 -30.09
N PHE A 312 -18.40 -17.99 -28.85
CA PHE A 312 -17.07 -18.22 -28.26
C PHE A 312 -17.05 -19.32 -27.18
N GLY A 313 -18.11 -20.10 -27.05
CA GLY A 313 -18.23 -21.20 -26.06
C GLY A 313 -18.53 -20.73 -24.64
N SER A 314 -17.77 -19.77 -24.10
CA SER A 314 -17.97 -19.27 -22.74
C SER A 314 -17.76 -17.75 -22.60
N TRP A 315 -18.35 -17.16 -21.57
CA TRP A 315 -18.15 -15.75 -21.24
C TRP A 315 -16.69 -15.44 -20.87
N ARG A 316 -16.03 -16.37 -20.17
CA ARG A 316 -14.61 -16.24 -19.78
C ARG A 316 -13.71 -16.22 -21.02
N GLU A 317 -13.96 -17.11 -21.97
CA GLU A 317 -13.19 -17.18 -23.22
C GLU A 317 -13.39 -15.92 -24.07
N ALA A 318 -14.65 -15.47 -24.25
CA ALA A 318 -14.94 -14.22 -24.93
C ALA A 318 -14.23 -13.02 -24.29
N ARG A 319 -14.29 -12.91 -22.95
CA ARG A 319 -13.58 -11.85 -22.21
C ARG A 319 -12.08 -11.91 -22.37
N THR A 320 -11.49 -13.10 -22.38
CA THR A 320 -10.04 -13.28 -22.55
C THR A 320 -9.62 -12.79 -23.94
N ARG A 321 -10.38 -13.14 -24.99
CA ARG A 321 -10.15 -12.62 -26.36
C ARG A 321 -10.29 -11.10 -26.43
N ALA A 322 -11.30 -10.52 -25.79
CA ALA A 322 -11.45 -9.07 -25.71
C ALA A 322 -10.30 -8.38 -24.96
N LEU A 323 -9.81 -8.97 -23.85
CA LEU A 323 -8.64 -8.45 -23.14
C LEU A 323 -7.36 -8.55 -23.97
N LEU A 324 -7.19 -9.60 -24.77
CA LEU A 324 -6.07 -9.74 -25.71
C LEU A 324 -6.12 -8.71 -26.83
N LEU A 325 -7.32 -8.38 -27.35
CA LEU A 325 -7.50 -7.27 -28.28
C LEU A 325 -7.15 -5.93 -27.61
N LEU A 326 -7.65 -5.70 -26.39
CA LEU A 326 -7.35 -4.48 -25.64
C LEU A 326 -5.85 -4.31 -25.38
N ARG A 327 -5.17 -5.42 -25.10
CA ARG A 327 -3.72 -5.51 -24.93
C ARG A 327 -2.98 -5.17 -26.22
N SER A 328 -3.36 -5.76 -27.35
CA SER A 328 -2.67 -5.53 -28.63
C SER A 328 -2.66 -4.06 -29.02
N LEU A 329 -3.68 -3.29 -28.65
CA LEU A 329 -3.79 -1.87 -28.96
C LEU A 329 -2.73 -0.98 -28.28
N TRP A 330 -2.09 -1.42 -27.18
CA TRP A 330 -1.01 -0.68 -26.54
C TRP A 330 0.32 -1.44 -26.50
N THR A 331 0.34 -2.73 -26.85
CA THR A 331 1.59 -3.51 -27.00
C THR A 331 2.14 -3.54 -28.42
N ASP A 332 1.28 -3.41 -29.43
CA ASP A 332 1.67 -3.47 -30.85
C ASP A 332 1.72 -2.04 -31.41
N PRO A 333 2.92 -1.44 -31.58
CA PRO A 333 3.05 -0.14 -32.22
C PRO A 333 2.82 -0.32 -33.72
N ARG A 334 1.56 -0.45 -34.14
CA ARG A 334 1.23 -0.40 -35.56
C ARG A 334 1.42 1.04 -36.04
N GLU A 335 2.43 1.22 -36.88
CA GLU A 335 2.78 2.34 -37.75
C GLU A 335 1.73 3.47 -37.89
N ASP A 336 1.69 4.40 -36.95
CA ASP A 336 1.07 5.73 -37.15
C ASP A 336 2.04 6.67 -37.92
N GLY A 337 2.70 6.20 -38.99
CA GLY A 337 3.83 6.93 -39.56
C GLY A 337 4.30 6.63 -40.99
N ALA A 338 3.48 6.01 -41.86
CA ALA A 338 3.85 5.83 -43.27
C ALA A 338 2.78 6.32 -44.24
N THR A 339 2.38 7.60 -44.13
CA THR A 339 1.68 8.31 -45.22
C THR A 339 1.91 9.82 -45.17
N GLN A 340 3.17 10.25 -45.20
CA GLN A 340 3.55 11.57 -45.73
C GLN A 340 4.93 11.45 -46.39
N GLU A 341 4.91 11.30 -47.73
CA GLU A 341 5.88 11.81 -48.71
C GLU A 341 5.88 10.92 -49.98
N SER A 342 5.07 11.33 -50.96
CA SER A 342 5.39 11.34 -52.40
C SER A 342 4.30 12.08 -53.15
#